data_AF-A0A7J5XTN9-F1
#
_entry.id   AF-A0A7J5XTN9-F1
#
_cell.length_a   1.000
_cell.length_b   1.000
_cell.length_c   1.000
_cell.angle_alpha   90.00
_cell.angle_beta   90.00
_cell.angle_gamma   90.00
#
_symmetry.space_group_name_H-M   'P 1'
#
loop_
_entity.id
_entity.type
_entity.pdbx_description
1 polymer ?
#
loop_
_entity_poly.entity_id
_entity_poly.type
_entity_poly.pdbx_seq_one_letter_code
_entity_poly.pdbx_strand_id
1 'polypeptide(L)'
;MFFQVGTGFSFTNDDQGFAQNQDDVGRDLYSALTQFFQLFPEYQSNEFYATGESYAGKYVPAISYYIHKNNPTAKVKINLMGMAIGDGLCDPELMLGGYADFMYQTGMIDELQRQYVIQQTDFGVFDSLLNGDVAPYPSFFQNATGCTNYYNYMQCREPEDQEYFSQFVTLPAVRRSIHVGNLTFHDGSEVEKHLLQDVMKSIKPWLGVLIYSGQLDVIVAAPLTERFLPTVNWTGATDFKTTPRFHWKVQPSDTEVAGYVRQVGEFYQVIIRGGGHILPYDQPARSFDMIDRFLSTRGWI
;
A
#
# COMPACT_ATOMS: atom_id res chain seq x y z
N MET A 1 -7.18 2.05 -13.21
CA MET A 1 -6.40 1.22 -12.26
C MET A 1 -5.73 0.14 -13.08
N PHE A 2 -4.41 0.03 -13.03
CA PHE A 2 -3.67 -1.05 -13.71
C PHE A 2 -3.30 -2.09 -12.66
N PHE A 3 -3.69 -3.34 -12.91
CA PHE A 3 -3.40 -4.45 -12.03
C PHE A 3 -2.55 -5.49 -12.75
N GLN A 4 -1.93 -6.36 -11.98
CA GLN A 4 -1.27 -7.54 -12.52
C GLN A 4 -2.26 -8.42 -13.26
N VAL A 5 -1.73 -9.18 -14.21
CA VAL A 5 -2.44 -10.28 -14.86
C VAL A 5 -2.97 -11.23 -13.78
N GLY A 6 -4.25 -11.58 -13.84
CA GLY A 6 -4.92 -12.44 -12.85
C GLY A 6 -5.70 -11.70 -11.75
N THR A 7 -5.69 -10.37 -11.74
CA THR A 7 -6.48 -9.55 -10.80
C THR A 7 -7.66 -8.90 -11.51
N GLY A 8 -8.85 -9.01 -10.93
CA GLY A 8 -10.08 -8.46 -11.50
C GLY A 8 -10.37 -9.07 -12.87
N PHE A 9 -10.43 -8.24 -13.91
CA PHE A 9 -10.63 -8.72 -15.29
C PHE A 9 -9.34 -8.85 -16.10
N SER A 10 -8.17 -8.55 -15.53
CA SER A 10 -6.88 -8.79 -16.20
C SER A 10 -6.62 -10.29 -16.26
N PHE A 11 -6.27 -10.83 -17.43
CA PHE A 11 -6.20 -12.26 -17.66
C PHE A 11 -4.99 -12.69 -18.50
N THR A 12 -4.64 -13.96 -18.40
CA THR A 12 -3.70 -14.68 -19.26
C THR A 12 -4.25 -16.10 -19.49
N ASN A 13 -3.89 -16.72 -20.61
CA ASN A 13 -4.17 -18.13 -20.87
C ASN A 13 -2.94 -19.02 -20.59
N ASP A 14 -1.83 -18.41 -20.17
CA ASP A 14 -0.56 -19.06 -19.85
C ASP A 14 -0.14 -18.68 -18.43
N ASP A 15 0.16 -19.69 -17.62
CA ASP A 15 0.65 -19.57 -16.24
C ASP A 15 1.96 -18.77 -16.18
N GLN A 16 2.78 -18.82 -17.23
CA GLN A 16 3.98 -17.99 -17.35
C GLN A 16 3.67 -16.49 -17.50
N GLY A 17 2.39 -16.12 -17.66
CA GLY A 17 1.94 -14.73 -17.70
C GLY A 17 1.77 -14.09 -16.31
N PHE A 18 1.83 -14.85 -15.22
CA PHE A 18 1.79 -14.29 -13.87
C PHE A 18 3.16 -13.73 -13.47
N ALA A 19 3.16 -12.52 -12.91
CA ALA A 19 4.37 -11.90 -12.36
C ALA A 19 4.86 -12.67 -11.11
N GLN A 20 6.17 -12.92 -11.02
CA GLN A 20 6.76 -13.67 -9.90
C GLN A 20 7.57 -12.78 -8.95
N ASN A 21 7.77 -11.52 -9.31
CA ASN A 21 8.55 -10.54 -8.55
C ASN A 21 8.28 -9.11 -9.03
N GLN A 22 8.84 -8.13 -8.33
CA GLN A 22 8.65 -6.71 -8.66
C GLN A 22 9.27 -6.26 -10.00
N ASP A 23 10.24 -6.98 -10.56
CA ASP A 23 10.74 -6.69 -11.90
C ASP A 23 9.72 -7.07 -12.98
N ASP A 24 9.05 -8.21 -12.84
CA ASP A 24 7.94 -8.61 -13.72
C ASP A 24 6.79 -7.60 -13.63
N VAL A 25 6.37 -7.28 -12.40
CA VAL A 25 5.34 -6.26 -12.11
C VAL A 25 5.68 -4.94 -12.79
N GLY A 26 6.90 -4.44 -12.58
CA GLY A 26 7.36 -3.16 -13.12
C GLY A 26 7.38 -3.15 -14.65
N ARG A 27 7.87 -4.23 -15.27
CA ARG A 27 7.86 -4.41 -16.74
C ARG A 27 6.44 -4.40 -17.30
N ASP A 28 5.54 -5.18 -16.71
CA ASP A 28 4.21 -5.42 -17.26
C ASP A 28 3.32 -4.18 -17.10
N LEU A 29 3.38 -3.51 -15.94
CA LEU A 29 2.70 -2.22 -15.73
C LEU A 29 3.27 -1.13 -16.64
N TYR A 30 4.59 -1.08 -16.86
CA TYR A 30 5.20 -0.10 -17.76
C TYR A 30 4.75 -0.31 -19.22
N SER A 31 4.65 -1.57 -19.65
CA SER A 31 4.10 -1.92 -20.95
C SER A 31 2.64 -1.46 -21.09
N ALA A 32 1.82 -1.71 -20.08
CA ALA A 32 0.41 -1.30 -20.07
C ALA A 32 0.26 0.24 -20.10
N LEU A 33 1.04 0.98 -19.31
CA LEU A 33 1.03 2.44 -19.31
C LEU A 33 1.52 3.02 -20.64
N THR A 34 2.54 2.42 -21.25
CA THR A 34 3.03 2.84 -22.57
C THR A 34 1.93 2.71 -23.62
N GLN A 35 1.16 1.60 -23.60
CA GLN A 35 0.02 1.41 -24.49
C GLN A 35 -1.13 2.37 -24.18
N PHE A 36 -1.40 2.64 -22.90
CA PHE A 36 -2.39 3.63 -22.49
C PHE A 36 -2.10 5.00 -23.10
N PHE A 37 -0.87 5.51 -23.00
CA PHE A 37 -0.51 6.80 -23.58
C PHE A 37 -0.40 6.79 -25.11
N GLN A 38 -0.32 5.63 -25.75
CA GLN A 38 -0.49 5.51 -27.21
C GLN A 38 -1.95 5.65 -27.64
N LEU A 39 -2.88 5.10 -26.84
CA LEU A 39 -4.32 5.18 -27.09
C LEU A 39 -4.91 6.53 -26.69
N PHE A 40 -4.36 7.16 -25.66
CA PHE A 40 -4.81 8.44 -25.10
C PHE A 40 -3.66 9.47 -25.04
N PRO A 41 -3.10 9.88 -26.19
CA PRO A 41 -1.96 10.78 -26.26
C PRO A 41 -2.24 12.16 -25.64
N GLU A 42 -3.51 12.58 -25.55
CA GLU A 42 -3.93 13.82 -24.91
C GLU A 42 -3.58 13.91 -23.41
N TYR A 43 -3.37 12.77 -22.74
CA TYR A 43 -2.96 12.74 -21.33
C TYR A 43 -1.44 12.67 -21.14
N GLN A 44 -0.67 12.46 -22.22
CA GLN A 44 0.77 12.18 -22.10
C GLN A 44 1.55 13.36 -21.49
N SER A 45 1.12 14.60 -21.73
CA SER A 45 1.75 15.79 -21.16
C SER A 45 1.39 16.05 -19.69
N ASN A 46 0.37 15.39 -19.16
CA ASN A 46 -0.08 15.61 -17.79
C ASN A 46 0.94 15.06 -16.80
N GLU A 47 1.03 15.71 -15.64
CA GLU A 47 1.78 15.19 -14.51
C GLU A 47 1.23 13.81 -14.11
N PHE A 48 2.11 12.82 -14.05
CA PHE A 48 1.78 11.46 -13.71
C PHE A 48 2.27 11.13 -12.30
N TYR A 49 1.36 10.60 -11.48
CA TYR A 49 1.65 10.14 -10.13
C TYR A 49 1.26 8.67 -10.00
N ALA A 50 2.18 7.84 -9.51
CA ALA A 50 1.88 6.44 -9.18
C ALA A 50 1.41 6.34 -7.73
N THR A 51 0.19 5.86 -7.51
CA THR A 51 -0.37 5.76 -6.15
C THR A 51 -0.94 4.38 -5.89
N GLY A 52 -0.87 3.91 -4.65
CA GLY A 52 -1.41 2.62 -4.24
C GLY A 52 -1.34 2.40 -2.74
N GLU A 53 -1.97 1.33 -2.28
CA GLU A 53 -2.09 0.96 -0.86
C GLU A 53 -1.62 -0.50 -0.63
N SER A 54 -1.22 -0.84 0.59
CA SER A 54 -0.92 -2.21 1.00
C SER A 54 0.26 -2.83 0.23
N TYR A 55 0.06 -3.96 -0.45
CA TYR A 55 1.08 -4.59 -1.29
C TYR A 55 1.50 -3.71 -2.48
N ALA A 56 0.71 -2.68 -2.83
CA ALA A 56 1.15 -1.67 -3.77
C ALA A 56 2.31 -0.80 -3.23
N GLY A 57 2.67 -0.92 -1.95
CA GLY A 57 3.96 -0.48 -1.42
C GLY A 57 5.16 -1.08 -2.15
N LYS A 58 4.98 -2.18 -2.88
CA LYS A 58 5.97 -2.74 -3.81
C LYS A 58 5.69 -2.35 -5.26
N TYR A 59 4.43 -2.43 -5.69
CA TYR A 59 4.04 -2.14 -7.07
C TYR A 59 4.34 -0.69 -7.48
N VAL A 60 4.05 0.28 -6.60
CA VAL A 60 4.21 1.71 -6.86
C VAL A 60 5.69 2.09 -7.04
N PRO A 61 6.62 1.68 -6.16
CA PRO A 61 8.06 1.80 -6.42
C PRO A 61 8.51 1.10 -7.70
N ALA A 62 8.03 -0.12 -7.97
CA ALA A 62 8.42 -0.88 -9.15
C ALA A 62 8.06 -0.15 -10.45
N ILE A 63 6.80 0.30 -10.60
CA ILE A 63 6.40 1.02 -11.81
C ILE A 63 7.11 2.37 -11.93
N SER A 64 7.31 3.08 -10.82
CA SER A 64 8.03 4.36 -10.81
C SER A 64 9.49 4.18 -11.25
N TYR A 65 10.17 3.15 -10.75
CA TYR A 65 11.52 2.80 -11.16
C TYR A 65 11.60 2.44 -12.65
N TYR A 66 10.69 1.63 -13.15
CA TYR A 66 10.66 1.24 -14.57
C TYR A 66 10.36 2.43 -15.50
N ILE A 67 9.47 3.34 -15.11
CA ILE A 67 9.25 4.59 -15.84
C ILE A 67 10.53 5.41 -15.87
N HIS A 68 11.15 5.66 -14.70
CA HIS A 68 12.38 6.45 -14.59
C HIS A 68 13.52 5.86 -15.44
N LYS A 69 13.72 4.55 -15.37
CA LYS A 69 14.78 3.81 -16.09
C LYS A 69 14.60 3.86 -17.61
N ASN A 70 13.38 3.73 -18.11
CA ASN A 70 13.12 3.61 -19.55
C ASN A 70 12.82 4.97 -20.23
N ASN A 71 12.31 5.96 -19.50
CA ASN A 71 11.97 7.28 -20.04
C ASN A 71 13.06 7.98 -20.88
N PRO A 72 14.37 7.92 -20.54
CA PRO A 72 15.41 8.61 -21.30
C PRO A 72 15.48 8.18 -22.77
N THR A 73 15.18 6.92 -23.07
CA THR A 73 15.25 6.33 -24.43
C THR A 73 13.88 5.99 -25.01
N ALA A 74 12.80 6.13 -24.24
CA ALA A 74 11.44 5.81 -24.68
C ALA A 74 10.92 6.77 -25.74
N LYS A 75 10.18 6.23 -26.72
CA LYS A 75 9.43 7.02 -27.70
C LYS A 75 8.21 7.69 -27.07
N VAL A 76 7.51 6.95 -26.21
CA VAL A 76 6.39 7.45 -25.40
C VAL A 76 6.94 7.68 -24.00
N LYS A 77 7.17 8.95 -23.67
CA LYS A 77 7.64 9.36 -22.33
C LYS A 77 6.44 9.56 -21.41
N ILE A 78 6.61 9.15 -20.16
CA ILE A 78 5.62 9.34 -19.09
C ILE A 78 6.14 10.43 -18.17
N ASN A 79 5.40 11.51 -17.98
CA ASN A 79 5.79 12.64 -17.14
C ASN A 79 5.64 12.34 -15.63
N LEU A 80 6.44 11.39 -15.12
CA LEU A 80 6.41 10.96 -13.73
C LEU A 80 6.89 12.08 -12.79
N MET A 81 5.99 12.57 -11.95
CA MET A 81 6.25 13.64 -10.99
C MET A 81 6.43 13.12 -9.56
N GLY A 82 5.81 12.01 -9.22
CA GLY A 82 5.91 11.47 -7.87
C GLY A 82 5.17 10.17 -7.67
N MET A 83 5.20 9.69 -6.43
CA MET A 83 4.48 8.50 -6.03
C MET A 83 4.01 8.59 -4.58
N ALA A 84 2.85 8.01 -4.30
CA ALA A 84 2.23 7.99 -2.98
C ALA A 84 1.84 6.57 -2.55
N ILE A 85 2.26 6.16 -1.37
CA ILE A 85 2.07 4.80 -0.85
C ILE A 85 1.33 4.86 0.48
N GLY A 86 0.13 4.29 0.51
CA GLY A 86 -0.68 4.13 1.72
C GLY A 86 -0.42 2.79 2.39
N ASP A 87 -0.15 2.78 3.68
CA ASP A 87 -0.02 1.57 4.51
C ASP A 87 0.74 0.45 3.77
N GLY A 88 1.90 0.80 3.22
CA GLY A 88 2.57 0.00 2.20
C GLY A 88 3.58 -1.01 2.74
N LEU A 89 3.45 -2.28 2.37
CA LEU A 89 4.43 -3.32 2.72
C LEU A 89 5.73 -3.14 1.91
N CYS A 90 6.71 -2.45 2.49
CA CYS A 90 7.93 -2.06 1.76
C CYS A 90 9.19 -2.81 2.18
N ASP A 91 9.36 -3.05 3.48
CA ASP A 91 10.54 -3.70 4.05
C ASP A 91 10.14 -4.71 5.14
N PRO A 92 9.55 -5.84 4.74
CA PRO A 92 8.92 -6.80 5.65
C PRO A 92 9.82 -7.25 6.80
N GLU A 93 11.12 -7.44 6.56
CA GLU A 93 12.07 -7.87 7.61
C GLU A 93 12.14 -6.86 8.78
N LEU A 94 12.32 -5.57 8.48
CA LEU A 94 12.37 -4.54 9.53
C LEU A 94 10.99 -4.25 10.12
N MET A 95 9.94 -4.35 9.31
CA MET A 95 8.55 -4.15 9.73
C MET A 95 8.13 -5.26 10.70
N LEU A 96 8.42 -6.53 10.40
CA LEU A 96 8.10 -7.68 11.26
C LEU A 96 8.66 -7.53 12.67
N GLY A 97 9.90 -7.03 12.78
CA GLY A 97 10.56 -6.79 14.07
C GLY A 97 9.87 -5.74 14.95
N GLY A 98 8.82 -5.06 14.48
CA GLY A 98 8.02 -4.10 15.24
C GLY A 98 6.72 -4.64 15.82
N TYR A 99 6.23 -5.80 15.38
CA TYR A 99 4.89 -6.28 15.74
C TYR A 99 4.70 -6.52 17.23
N ALA A 100 5.68 -7.17 17.86
CA ALA A 100 5.61 -7.50 19.28
C ALA A 100 5.37 -6.26 20.15
N ASP A 101 6.13 -5.19 19.90
CA ASP A 101 6.00 -3.95 20.65
C ASP A 101 4.72 -3.20 20.30
N PHE A 102 4.34 -3.16 19.02
CA PHE A 102 3.09 -2.52 18.59
C PHE A 102 1.88 -3.17 19.26
N MET A 103 1.70 -4.49 19.11
CA MET A 103 0.54 -5.21 19.64
C MET A 103 0.46 -5.12 21.17
N TYR A 104 1.61 -5.11 21.85
CA TYR A 104 1.67 -4.94 23.30
C TYR A 104 1.28 -3.52 23.73
N GLN A 105 1.84 -2.49 23.08
CA GLN A 105 1.58 -1.09 23.43
C GLN A 105 0.14 -0.65 23.14
N THR A 106 -0.52 -1.29 22.16
CA THR A 106 -1.96 -1.09 21.91
C THR A 106 -2.85 -1.93 22.81
N GLY A 107 -2.29 -2.76 23.69
CA GLY A 107 -3.05 -3.62 24.61
C GLY A 107 -3.76 -4.80 23.96
N MET A 108 -3.38 -5.17 22.72
CA MET A 108 -3.94 -6.34 22.03
C MET A 108 -3.40 -7.65 22.59
N ILE A 109 -2.18 -7.62 23.15
CA ILE A 109 -1.52 -8.79 23.73
C ILE A 109 -0.85 -8.49 25.07
N ASP A 110 -0.67 -9.52 25.89
CA ASP A 110 0.10 -9.47 27.14
C ASP A 110 1.61 -9.71 26.93
N GLU A 111 2.39 -9.67 28.02
CA GLU A 111 3.85 -9.87 27.95
C GLU A 111 4.24 -11.29 27.52
N LEU A 112 3.46 -12.33 27.87
CA LEU A 112 3.77 -13.71 27.45
C LEU A 112 3.58 -13.87 25.95
N GLN A 113 2.49 -13.32 25.43
CA GLN A 113 2.18 -13.25 24.01
C GLN A 113 3.21 -12.39 23.26
N ARG A 114 3.64 -11.26 23.83
CA ARG A 114 4.72 -10.43 23.25
C ARG A 114 6.02 -11.22 23.09
N GLN A 115 6.44 -11.96 24.11
CA GLN A 115 7.65 -12.80 24.04
C GLN A 115 7.52 -13.89 22.96
N TYR A 116 6.33 -14.45 22.77
CA TYR A 116 6.06 -15.38 21.67
C TYR A 116 6.30 -14.72 20.30
N VAL A 117 5.76 -13.51 20.08
CA VAL A 117 5.92 -12.77 18.80
C VAL A 117 7.39 -12.43 18.54
N ILE A 118 8.16 -12.05 19.56
CA ILE A 118 9.61 -11.76 19.43
C ILE A 118 10.40 -12.97 18.91
N GLN A 119 9.98 -14.19 19.25
CA GLN A 119 10.66 -15.43 18.85
C GLN A 119 10.34 -15.87 17.43
N GLN A 120 9.39 -15.21 16.75
CA GLN A 120 8.99 -15.54 15.39
C GLN A 120 9.90 -14.81 14.38
N THR A 121 10.73 -15.53 13.62
CA THR A 121 11.81 -14.93 12.79
C THR A 121 11.72 -15.14 11.27
N ASP A 122 10.68 -15.77 10.71
CA ASP A 122 10.64 -16.19 9.29
C ASP A 122 9.39 -15.77 8.50
N PHE A 123 9.38 -15.90 7.17
CA PHE A 123 8.24 -15.49 6.33
C PHE A 123 6.88 -16.11 6.73
N GLY A 124 6.88 -17.40 7.08
CA GLY A 124 5.67 -18.10 7.56
C GLY A 124 5.05 -17.43 8.80
N VAL A 125 5.81 -16.54 9.45
CA VAL A 125 5.35 -15.70 10.54
C VAL A 125 4.38 -14.63 10.06
N PHE A 126 4.53 -13.95 8.91
CA PHE A 126 3.58 -12.89 8.55
C PHE A 126 2.16 -13.47 8.36
N ASP A 127 2.07 -14.57 7.62
CA ASP A 127 0.82 -15.31 7.42
C ASP A 127 0.29 -15.89 8.74
N SER A 128 1.11 -16.65 9.48
CA SER A 128 0.66 -17.26 10.73
C SER A 128 0.40 -16.26 11.86
N LEU A 129 1.03 -15.08 11.84
CA LEU A 129 0.89 -14.05 12.86
C LEU A 129 -0.38 -13.23 12.64
N LEU A 130 -0.69 -12.86 11.39
CA LEU A 130 -1.72 -11.88 11.06
C LEU A 130 -2.72 -12.43 10.03
N ASN A 131 -2.31 -12.56 8.78
CA ASN A 131 -3.22 -12.77 7.64
C ASN A 131 -4.01 -14.07 7.76
N GLY A 132 -3.33 -15.20 7.95
CA GLY A 132 -3.95 -16.53 7.90
C GLY A 132 -4.55 -16.87 6.54
N ASP A 133 -3.98 -16.35 5.45
CA ASP A 133 -4.49 -16.53 4.09
C ASP A 133 -4.14 -17.93 3.55
N VAL A 134 -2.98 -18.46 3.94
CA VAL A 134 -2.46 -19.74 3.44
C VAL A 134 -2.65 -20.88 4.45
N ALA A 135 -2.60 -20.56 5.75
CA ALA A 135 -2.72 -21.56 6.81
C ALA A 135 -4.17 -22.05 7.01
N PRO A 136 -4.39 -23.37 7.23
CA PRO A 136 -5.74 -23.91 7.47
C PRO A 136 -6.26 -23.65 8.90
N TYR A 137 -5.58 -22.81 9.68
CA TYR A 137 -5.88 -22.53 11.08
C TYR A 137 -5.85 -21.01 11.35
N PRO A 138 -6.58 -20.52 12.36
CA PRO A 138 -6.58 -19.10 12.73
C PRO A 138 -5.17 -18.57 13.00
N SER A 139 -4.92 -17.34 12.58
CA SER A 139 -3.67 -16.64 12.88
C SER A 139 -3.49 -16.41 14.38
N PHE A 140 -2.26 -16.12 14.80
CA PHE A 140 -1.97 -15.73 16.17
C PHE A 140 -2.82 -14.51 16.58
N PHE A 141 -2.95 -13.50 15.72
CA PHE A 141 -3.79 -12.33 15.96
C PHE A 141 -5.23 -12.71 16.28
N GLN A 142 -5.82 -13.59 15.46
CA GLN A 142 -7.19 -14.04 15.70
C GLN A 142 -7.32 -14.82 17.00
N ASN A 143 -6.38 -15.71 17.31
CA ASN A 143 -6.38 -16.47 18.55
C ASN A 143 -6.17 -15.61 19.80
N ALA A 144 -5.31 -14.59 19.70
CA ALA A 144 -4.97 -13.73 20.82
C ALA A 144 -6.04 -12.67 21.10
N THR A 145 -6.63 -12.10 20.06
CA THR A 145 -7.57 -10.96 20.16
C THR A 145 -9.04 -11.37 20.04
N GLY A 146 -9.32 -12.51 19.43
CA GLY A 146 -10.67 -12.93 19.05
C GLY A 146 -11.22 -12.19 17.82
N CYS A 147 -10.43 -11.31 17.19
CA CYS A 147 -10.82 -10.50 16.04
C CYS A 147 -10.26 -11.03 14.72
N THR A 148 -11.00 -10.83 13.64
CA THR A 148 -10.58 -11.21 12.28
C THR A 148 -10.14 -10.00 11.46
N ASN A 149 -10.55 -8.79 11.85
CA ASN A 149 -10.19 -7.58 11.13
C ASN A 149 -8.89 -6.98 11.67
N TYR A 150 -7.83 -7.12 10.87
CA TYR A 150 -6.53 -6.50 11.09
C TYR A 150 -6.34 -5.20 10.29
N TYR A 151 -7.37 -4.73 9.57
CA TYR A 151 -7.33 -3.44 8.88
C TYR A 151 -7.66 -2.27 9.80
N ASN A 152 -8.36 -2.50 10.90
CA ASN A 152 -8.66 -1.44 11.86
C ASN A 152 -8.89 -2.02 13.25
N TYR A 153 -7.95 -1.85 14.19
CA TYR A 153 -8.07 -2.47 15.52
C TYR A 153 -9.22 -1.95 16.39
N MET A 154 -9.95 -0.92 15.95
CA MET A 154 -11.19 -0.48 16.60
C MET A 154 -12.40 -1.32 16.19
N GLN A 155 -12.28 -2.13 15.13
CA GLN A 155 -13.33 -2.95 14.57
C GLN A 155 -12.87 -4.41 14.55
N CYS A 156 -13.62 -5.30 15.21
CA CYS A 156 -13.20 -6.69 15.34
C CYS A 156 -13.47 -7.53 14.08
N ARG A 157 -14.35 -7.05 13.19
CA ARG A 157 -14.75 -7.67 11.92
C ARG A 157 -14.73 -6.62 10.82
N GLU A 158 -14.52 -7.06 9.58
CA GLU A 158 -14.57 -6.17 8.43
C GLU A 158 -16.01 -5.68 8.20
N PRO A 159 -16.21 -4.42 7.80
CA PRO A 159 -17.53 -3.90 7.48
C PRO A 159 -18.15 -4.63 6.28
N GLU A 160 -19.44 -5.01 6.39
CA GLU A 160 -20.17 -5.72 5.32
C GLU A 160 -20.23 -4.93 4.00
N ASP A 161 -20.17 -3.59 4.08
CA ASP A 161 -20.16 -2.69 2.93
C ASP A 161 -18.80 -2.61 2.22
N GLN A 162 -17.81 -3.41 2.60
CA GLN A 162 -16.60 -3.63 1.81
C GLN A 162 -16.76 -4.80 0.80
N GLU A 163 -17.77 -5.66 0.96
CA GLU A 163 -17.91 -6.88 0.14
C GLU A 163 -18.73 -6.68 -1.16
N TYR A 164 -19.42 -5.55 -1.32
CA TYR A 164 -20.38 -5.38 -2.43
C TYR A 164 -19.73 -5.32 -3.82
N PHE A 165 -18.47 -4.91 -3.92
CA PHE A 165 -17.85 -4.52 -5.19
C PHE A 165 -17.79 -5.68 -6.19
N SER A 166 -17.38 -6.88 -5.75
CA SER A 166 -17.29 -8.06 -6.61
C SER A 166 -18.66 -8.47 -7.17
N GLN A 167 -19.70 -8.41 -6.33
CA GLN A 167 -21.08 -8.69 -6.75
C GLN A 167 -21.60 -7.64 -7.74
N PHE A 168 -21.30 -6.37 -7.47
CA PHE A 168 -21.70 -5.26 -8.33
C PHE A 168 -21.04 -5.34 -9.72
N VAL A 169 -19.72 -5.53 -9.78
CA VAL A 169 -18.96 -5.49 -11.03
C VAL A 169 -19.24 -6.70 -11.93
N THR A 170 -19.76 -7.79 -11.36
CA THR A 170 -20.15 -8.99 -12.11
C THR A 170 -21.58 -8.92 -12.66
N LEU A 171 -22.36 -7.87 -12.36
CA LEU A 171 -23.70 -7.69 -12.94
C LEU A 171 -23.64 -7.58 -14.47
N PRO A 172 -24.56 -8.23 -15.22
CA PRO A 172 -24.56 -8.20 -16.68
C PRO A 172 -24.58 -6.78 -17.29
N ALA A 173 -25.31 -5.86 -16.66
CA ALA A 173 -25.37 -4.47 -17.10
C ALA A 173 -24.01 -3.77 -16.92
N VAL A 174 -23.37 -3.95 -15.76
CA VAL A 174 -22.07 -3.33 -15.45
C VAL A 174 -20.99 -3.88 -16.39
N ARG A 175 -20.90 -5.20 -16.54
CA ARG A 175 -19.95 -5.87 -17.45
C ARG A 175 -20.04 -5.37 -18.89
N ARG A 176 -21.27 -5.15 -19.39
CA ARG A 176 -21.48 -4.56 -20.72
C ARG A 176 -20.96 -3.13 -20.79
N SER A 177 -21.20 -2.32 -19.76
CA SER A 177 -20.77 -0.92 -19.70
C SER A 177 -19.26 -0.74 -19.61
N ILE A 178 -18.53 -1.68 -19.00
CA ILE A 178 -17.06 -1.63 -18.88
C ILE A 178 -16.33 -2.48 -19.94
N HIS A 179 -17.07 -3.04 -20.90
CA HIS A 179 -16.54 -3.77 -22.05
C HIS A 179 -15.64 -4.99 -21.74
N VAL A 180 -15.91 -5.70 -20.63
CA VAL A 180 -15.11 -6.89 -20.21
C VAL A 180 -15.62 -8.20 -20.80
N GLY A 181 -16.66 -8.16 -21.64
CA GLY A 181 -17.19 -9.33 -22.33
C GLY A 181 -17.58 -10.46 -21.35
N ASN A 182 -17.04 -11.66 -21.59
CA ASN A 182 -17.28 -12.87 -20.78
C ASN A 182 -16.12 -13.20 -19.83
N LEU A 183 -15.19 -12.28 -19.58
CA LEU A 183 -14.07 -12.50 -18.67
C LEU A 183 -14.54 -12.77 -17.24
N THR A 184 -13.92 -13.73 -16.56
CA THR A 184 -14.14 -13.98 -15.14
C THR A 184 -13.55 -12.84 -14.32
N PHE A 185 -14.22 -12.45 -13.23
CA PHE A 185 -13.66 -11.53 -12.26
C PHE A 185 -12.89 -12.34 -11.20
N HIS A 186 -11.60 -12.08 -11.06
CA HIS A 186 -10.69 -12.75 -10.15
C HIS A 186 -10.39 -11.89 -8.92
N ASP A 187 -10.33 -12.51 -7.74
CA ASP A 187 -10.00 -11.85 -6.47
C ASP A 187 -8.49 -11.58 -6.30
N GLY A 188 -7.65 -12.17 -7.14
CA GLY A 188 -6.19 -12.02 -7.10
C GLY A 188 -5.46 -13.11 -6.31
N SER A 189 -6.16 -14.10 -5.76
CA SER A 189 -5.55 -15.23 -5.01
C SER A 189 -4.49 -15.99 -5.80
N GLU A 190 -4.68 -16.18 -7.11
CA GLU A 190 -3.65 -16.80 -7.96
C GLU A 190 -2.41 -15.91 -8.13
N VAL A 191 -2.58 -14.59 -8.18
CA VAL A 191 -1.47 -13.64 -8.27
C VAL A 191 -0.64 -13.67 -6.99
N GLU A 192 -1.31 -13.74 -5.84
CA GLU A 192 -0.65 -13.87 -4.54
C GLU A 192 0.26 -15.10 -4.46
N LYS A 193 -0.23 -16.27 -4.90
CA LYS A 193 0.55 -17.52 -4.93
C LYS A 193 1.85 -17.38 -5.73
N HIS A 194 1.80 -16.68 -6.87
CA HIS A 194 2.97 -16.46 -7.72
C HIS A 194 3.96 -15.45 -7.12
N LEU A 195 3.48 -14.53 -6.28
CA LEU A 195 4.28 -13.50 -5.63
C LEU A 195 4.80 -13.90 -4.23
N LEU A 196 4.50 -15.10 -3.73
CA LEU A 196 4.92 -15.55 -2.38
C LEU A 196 6.41 -15.34 -2.09
N GLN A 197 7.27 -15.65 -3.07
CA GLN A 197 8.72 -15.48 -2.94
C GLN A 197 9.19 -14.02 -2.97
N ASP A 198 8.33 -13.12 -3.42
CA ASP A 198 8.58 -11.68 -3.44
C ASP A 198 8.11 -10.98 -2.16
N VAL A 199 7.13 -11.54 -1.44
CA VAL A 199 6.52 -10.88 -0.28
C VAL A 199 7.57 -10.40 0.71
N MET A 200 8.58 -11.19 1.07
CA MET A 200 9.64 -10.79 2.01
C MET A 200 10.74 -9.89 1.44
N LYS A 201 10.79 -9.70 0.12
CA LYS A 201 11.84 -8.88 -0.49
C LYS A 201 11.63 -7.40 -0.19
N SER A 202 12.72 -6.72 0.15
CA SER A 202 12.72 -5.27 0.37
C SER A 202 12.58 -4.52 -0.96
N ILE A 203 11.81 -3.44 -0.96
CA ILE A 203 11.70 -2.49 -2.08
C ILE A 203 12.38 -1.14 -1.79
N LYS A 204 13.10 -1.03 -0.65
CA LYS A 204 13.72 0.22 -0.17
C LYS A 204 14.46 1.04 -1.23
N PRO A 205 15.25 0.43 -2.16
CA PRO A 205 15.99 1.20 -3.15
C PRO A 205 15.13 2.00 -4.14
N TRP A 206 13.83 1.69 -4.25
CA TRP A 206 12.92 2.30 -5.22
C TRP A 206 11.87 3.21 -4.56
N LEU A 207 11.99 3.47 -3.25
CA LEU A 207 11.01 4.23 -2.49
C LEU A 207 10.85 5.69 -2.92
N GLY A 208 9.66 6.21 -2.66
CA GLY A 208 9.17 7.48 -3.19
C GLY A 208 8.96 8.59 -2.19
N VAL A 209 8.13 9.54 -2.60
CA VAL A 209 8.06 10.89 -2.03
C VAL A 209 6.92 11.09 -1.02
N LEU A 210 5.83 10.33 -1.07
CA LEU A 210 4.79 10.36 -0.03
C LEU A 210 4.53 8.95 0.50
N ILE A 211 4.77 8.76 1.80
CA ILE A 211 4.37 7.57 2.55
C ILE A 211 3.33 7.99 3.57
N TYR A 212 2.16 7.38 3.53
CA TYR A 212 1.08 7.70 4.44
C TYR A 212 0.52 6.45 5.11
N SER A 213 0.08 6.57 6.36
CA SER A 213 -0.43 5.43 7.13
C SER A 213 -1.64 5.77 7.98
N GLY A 214 -2.53 4.80 8.10
CA GLY A 214 -3.60 4.77 9.08
C GLY A 214 -3.05 4.62 10.49
N GLN A 215 -3.53 5.44 11.41
CA GLN A 215 -3.18 5.31 12.82
C GLN A 215 -3.69 3.98 13.43
N LEU A 216 -4.78 3.44 12.89
CA LEU A 216 -5.50 2.28 13.42
C LEU A 216 -5.20 0.97 12.66
N ASP A 217 -4.34 1.01 11.65
CA ASP A 217 -3.95 -0.17 10.88
C ASP A 217 -3.12 -1.14 11.75
N VAL A 218 -3.37 -2.44 11.60
CA VAL A 218 -2.57 -3.52 12.22
C VAL A 218 -1.62 -4.14 11.20
N ILE A 219 -2.10 -4.49 10.01
CA ILE A 219 -1.33 -5.26 9.01
C ILE A 219 -0.13 -4.49 8.44
N VAL A 220 -0.19 -3.17 8.36
CA VAL A 220 0.96 -2.33 8.00
C VAL A 220 1.02 -1.10 8.92
N ALA A 221 0.95 -1.36 10.23
CA ALA A 221 0.85 -0.32 11.23
C ALA A 221 1.94 0.76 11.12
N ALA A 222 1.55 2.01 11.34
CA ALA A 222 2.45 3.17 11.26
C ALA A 222 3.79 3.03 12.02
N PRO A 223 3.86 2.42 13.22
CA PRO A 223 5.15 2.18 13.89
C PRO A 223 6.08 1.24 13.12
N LEU A 224 5.56 0.29 12.35
CA LEU A 224 6.36 -0.63 11.54
C LEU A 224 7.00 0.12 10.37
N THR A 225 6.24 1.01 9.74
CA THR A 225 6.74 1.93 8.71
C THR A 225 7.84 2.84 9.26
N GLU A 226 7.70 3.33 10.49
CA GLU A 226 8.75 4.11 11.17
C GLU A 226 10.04 3.32 11.46
N ARG A 227 10.01 1.98 11.47
CA ARG A 227 11.23 1.18 11.67
C ARG A 227 12.12 1.15 10.44
N PHE A 228 11.53 1.07 9.24
CA PHE A 228 12.33 0.93 8.02
C PHE A 228 12.68 2.28 7.37
N LEU A 229 11.80 3.28 7.45
CA LEU A 229 12.01 4.57 6.76
C LEU A 229 13.35 5.26 7.11
N PRO A 230 13.80 5.31 8.38
CA PRO A 230 15.11 5.86 8.73
C PRO A 230 16.31 5.11 8.14
N THR A 231 16.10 3.89 7.63
CA THR A 231 17.15 3.05 7.03
C THR A 231 17.26 3.21 5.52
N VAL A 232 16.30 3.92 4.89
CA VAL A 232 16.32 4.18 3.45
C VAL A 232 17.50 5.11 3.14
N ASN A 233 18.32 4.72 2.16
CA ASN A 233 19.47 5.50 1.76
C ASN A 233 19.07 6.52 0.69
N TRP A 234 19.02 7.80 1.07
CA TRP A 234 18.74 8.92 0.19
C TRP A 234 19.34 10.20 0.76
N THR A 235 19.38 11.26 -0.04
CA THR A 235 20.08 12.52 0.30
C THR A 235 19.54 13.21 1.56
N GLY A 236 18.25 13.07 1.87
CA GLY A 236 17.61 13.62 3.08
C GLY A 236 17.53 12.65 4.27
N ALA A 237 18.14 11.46 4.21
CA ALA A 237 18.02 10.45 5.25
C ALA A 237 18.53 10.90 6.63
N THR A 238 19.60 11.72 6.66
CA THR A 238 20.13 12.28 7.90
C THR A 238 19.16 13.27 8.54
N ASP A 239 18.58 14.16 7.73
CA ASP A 239 17.61 15.16 8.19
C ASP A 239 16.30 14.50 8.62
N PHE A 240 15.87 13.45 7.92
CA PHE A 240 14.65 12.71 8.27
C PHE A 240 14.69 12.14 9.70
N LYS A 241 15.87 11.70 10.16
CA LYS A 241 16.05 11.14 11.51
C LYS A 241 15.89 12.18 12.62
N THR A 242 16.14 13.45 12.32
CA THR A 242 16.13 14.54 13.31
C THR A 242 14.95 15.49 13.13
N THR A 243 14.26 15.43 11.99
CA THR A 243 13.12 16.30 11.69
C THR A 243 11.90 15.93 12.55
N PRO A 244 11.40 16.85 13.38
CA PRO A 244 10.22 16.60 14.20
C PRO A 244 8.96 16.53 13.32
N ARG A 245 7.98 15.76 13.78
CA ARG A 245 6.63 15.81 13.22
C ARG A 245 5.91 17.08 13.69
N PHE A 246 5.01 17.59 12.87
CA PHE A 246 4.02 18.58 13.26
C PHE A 246 2.61 18.03 13.05
N HIS A 247 1.61 18.63 13.69
CA HIS A 247 0.22 18.25 13.49
C HIS A 247 -0.39 19.06 12.35
N TRP A 248 -1.32 18.44 11.63
CA TRP A 248 -2.03 19.07 10.53
C TRP A 248 -3.55 19.00 10.77
N LYS A 249 -4.25 20.01 10.27
CA LYS A 249 -5.72 20.16 10.28
C LYS A 249 -6.19 20.48 8.87
N VAL A 250 -7.33 19.93 8.45
CA VAL A 250 -7.90 20.18 7.12
C VAL A 250 -8.12 21.69 6.94
N GLN A 251 -8.78 22.32 7.91
CA GLN A 251 -8.87 23.77 8.00
C GLN A 251 -8.16 24.28 9.25
N PRO A 252 -7.50 25.46 9.20
CA PRO A 252 -6.84 26.05 10.37
C PRO A 252 -7.79 26.25 11.58
N SER A 253 -9.07 26.49 11.31
CA SER A 253 -10.12 26.69 12.32
C SER A 253 -10.67 25.39 12.90
N ASP A 254 -10.34 24.22 12.36
CA ASP A 254 -10.83 22.95 12.89
C ASP A 254 -10.36 22.75 14.33
N THR A 255 -11.23 22.20 15.18
CA THR A 255 -10.84 21.83 16.55
C THR A 255 -10.03 20.53 16.55
N GLU A 256 -10.37 19.61 15.64
CA GLU A 256 -9.75 18.29 15.54
C GLU A 256 -8.47 18.32 14.70
N VAL A 257 -7.45 17.59 15.17
CA VAL A 257 -6.26 17.27 14.37
C VAL A 257 -6.62 16.16 13.38
N ALA A 258 -6.25 16.38 12.12
CA ALA A 258 -6.44 15.43 11.03
C ALA A 258 -5.32 14.39 10.96
N GLY A 259 -4.09 14.79 11.28
CA GLY A 259 -2.96 13.89 11.27
C GLY A 259 -1.64 14.52 11.72
N TYR A 260 -0.56 13.78 11.50
CA TYR A 260 0.80 14.19 11.82
C TYR A 260 1.67 14.05 10.58
N VAL A 261 2.54 15.03 10.36
CA VAL A 261 3.37 15.12 9.15
C VAL A 261 4.83 15.28 9.55
N ARG A 262 5.71 14.50 8.91
CA ARG A 262 7.16 14.77 8.85
C ARG A 262 7.50 15.08 7.39
N GLN A 263 8.21 16.17 7.14
CA GLN A 263 8.60 16.58 5.79
C GLN A 263 10.10 16.88 5.73
N VAL A 264 10.79 16.32 4.74
CA VAL A 264 12.18 16.65 4.39
C VAL A 264 12.26 16.87 2.89
N GLY A 265 12.39 18.14 2.48
CA GLY A 265 12.28 18.51 1.07
C GLY A 265 10.92 18.09 0.50
N GLU A 266 10.95 17.25 -0.54
CA GLU A 266 9.76 16.70 -1.20
C GLU A 266 9.36 15.31 -0.65
N PHE A 267 10.04 14.81 0.38
CA PHE A 267 9.65 13.58 1.06
C PHE A 267 8.70 13.88 2.23
N TYR A 268 7.55 13.21 2.25
CA TYR A 268 6.49 13.35 3.23
C TYR A 268 6.19 12.00 3.88
N GLN A 269 6.14 11.98 5.20
CA GLN A 269 5.53 10.92 5.98
C GLN A 269 4.29 11.47 6.68
N VAL A 270 3.14 10.84 6.46
CA VAL A 270 1.85 11.31 6.99
C VAL A 270 1.18 10.21 7.78
N ILE A 271 0.72 10.52 9.00
CA ILE A 271 -0.14 9.64 9.78
C ILE A 271 -1.53 10.24 9.82
N ILE A 272 -2.53 9.54 9.28
CA ILE A 272 -3.92 9.98 9.31
C ILE A 272 -4.58 9.47 10.58
N ARG A 273 -4.98 10.40 11.45
CA ARG A 273 -5.61 10.07 12.73
C ARG A 273 -6.97 9.41 12.48
N GLY A 274 -7.24 8.33 13.20
CA GLY A 274 -8.52 7.61 13.14
C GLY A 274 -8.79 6.84 11.84
N GLY A 275 -7.80 6.71 10.95
CA GLY A 275 -7.89 5.84 9.77
C GLY A 275 -7.23 4.49 10.04
N GLY A 276 -7.81 3.39 9.56
CA GLY A 276 -7.19 2.07 9.45
C GLY A 276 -6.48 1.90 8.10
N HIS A 277 -6.38 0.66 7.63
CA HIS A 277 -5.65 0.28 6.42
C HIS A 277 -6.27 0.86 5.15
N ILE A 278 -7.60 0.86 5.04
CA ILE A 278 -8.33 1.41 3.89
C ILE A 278 -8.63 2.88 4.17
N LEU A 279 -7.59 3.71 4.04
CA LEU A 279 -7.62 5.09 4.50
C LEU A 279 -8.69 5.98 3.85
N PRO A 280 -8.94 5.91 2.53
CA PRO A 280 -10.01 6.67 1.91
C PRO A 280 -11.40 6.25 2.38
N TYR A 281 -11.57 5.01 2.85
CA TYR A 281 -12.82 4.53 3.43
C TYR A 281 -13.02 5.06 4.85
N ASP A 282 -12.01 4.93 5.72
CA ASP A 282 -12.16 5.33 7.13
C ASP A 282 -12.13 6.85 7.34
N GLN A 283 -11.35 7.60 6.55
CA GLN A 283 -11.15 9.04 6.71
C GLN A 283 -11.18 9.81 5.37
N PRO A 284 -12.27 9.75 4.58
CA PRO A 284 -12.33 10.25 3.20
C PRO A 284 -11.92 11.71 3.05
N ALA A 285 -12.42 12.60 3.93
CA ALA A 285 -12.10 14.03 3.87
C ALA A 285 -10.62 14.32 4.15
N ARG A 286 -10.00 13.57 5.09
CA ARG A 286 -8.59 13.76 5.46
C ARG A 286 -7.67 13.18 4.38
N SER A 287 -8.02 12.01 3.84
CA SER A 287 -7.31 11.36 2.75
C SER A 287 -7.34 12.19 1.47
N PHE A 288 -8.49 12.81 1.16
CA PHE A 288 -8.61 13.73 0.03
C PHE A 288 -7.72 14.98 0.21
N ASP A 289 -7.80 15.65 1.36
CA ASP A 289 -7.01 16.86 1.60
C ASP A 289 -5.49 16.58 1.57
N MET A 290 -5.06 15.44 2.13
CA MET A 290 -3.67 14.97 2.01
C MET A 290 -3.21 14.88 0.55
N ILE A 291 -4.00 14.19 -0.29
CA ILE A 291 -3.64 14.00 -1.70
C ILE A 291 -3.70 15.34 -2.45
N ASP A 292 -4.69 16.19 -2.19
CA ASP A 292 -4.75 17.54 -2.79
C ASP A 292 -3.49 18.34 -2.46
N ARG A 293 -3.03 18.35 -1.20
CA ARG A 293 -1.80 19.05 -0.80
C ARG A 293 -0.54 18.51 -1.46
N PHE A 294 -0.47 17.18 -1.57
CA PHE A 294 0.65 16.50 -2.22
C PHE A 294 0.73 16.85 -3.70
N LEU A 295 -0.41 16.83 -4.41
CA LEU A 295 -0.49 17.14 -5.84
C LEU A 295 -0.33 18.64 -6.12
N SER A 296 -0.94 19.50 -5.30
CA SER A 296 -0.99 20.93 -5.56
C SER A 296 0.25 21.70 -5.08
N THR A 297 1.26 21.00 -4.56
CA THR A 297 2.46 21.54 -3.88
C THR A 297 2.16 22.63 -2.84
N ARG A 298 0.94 22.68 -2.30
CA ARG A 298 0.52 23.71 -1.32
C ARG A 298 1.25 23.51 0.00
N GLY A 299 1.87 22.35 0.20
CA GLY A 299 2.51 21.98 1.45
C GLY A 299 1.49 21.77 2.56
N TRP A 300 2.02 21.47 3.73
CA TRP A 300 1.24 21.12 4.92
C TRP A 300 1.20 22.25 5.96
N ILE A 301 1.81 23.39 5.64
CA ILE A 301 1.94 24.60 6.47
C ILE A 301 1.16 25.73 5.80
#